data_AF-A0A3D6DVE5-F1
#
_entry.id   AF-A0A3D6DVE5-F1
#
_cell.length_a   1.000
_cell.length_b   1.000
_cell.length_c   1.000
_cell.angle_alpha   90.00
_cell.angle_beta   90.00
_cell.angle_gamma   90.00
#
_symmetry.space_group_name_H-M   'P 1'
#
loop_
_entity.id
_entity.type
_entity.pdbx_description
1 polymer ?
#
loop_
_entity_poly.entity_id
_entity_poly.type
_entity_poly.pdbx_seq_one_letter_code
_entity_poly.pdbx_strand_id
1 'polypeptide(L)'
;MNYTEQALLFSCAGESLVGIVASPAGEPARKGVLIIVGGPQYRVGSHRQFVLLSRTLAEAGFPVMRFDCRGMGDSTGGIRDFEHINADIAAAIDAFGTSCPQLEQIVLWGLCDAASASLLYWDATQDARVTGVVMLNPWVRTEAGLAKTHLKHYYGQRLLQADFWRKLLTGNLGLGRSLKDLMANIRSAGQNSRSTSSDQMLPFQKRMARGLESFGGAALLILSGNDLTAKEFSEALKTDRAWHASLQRGHVAFVDIEDADHTFSSAVWRNSVATAVTDWLQKVESGAGPPRSAWSRAP
;
A
#
# COMPACT_ATOMS: atom_id res chain seq x y z
N MET A 1 29.94 -8.72 3.07
CA MET A 1 28.60 -8.10 3.04
C MET A 1 28.79 -6.68 2.54
N ASN A 2 28.05 -6.28 1.51
CA ASN A 2 28.21 -4.96 0.86
C ASN A 2 27.27 -3.90 1.45
N TYR A 3 26.71 -4.15 2.63
CA TYR A 3 25.82 -3.25 3.36
C TYR A 3 25.95 -3.49 4.88
N THR A 4 25.45 -2.54 5.68
CA THR A 4 25.30 -2.63 7.13
C THR A 4 23.83 -2.45 7.53
N GLU A 5 23.43 -2.95 8.70
CA GLU A 5 22.09 -2.70 9.27
C GLU A 5 22.23 -2.09 10.66
N GLN A 6 21.51 -1.00 10.90
CA GLN A 6 21.46 -0.32 12.19
C GLN A 6 20.01 -0.19 12.66
N ALA A 7 19.75 -0.61 13.90
CA ALA A 7 18.48 -0.34 14.57
C ALA A 7 18.49 1.07 15.16
N LEU A 8 17.35 1.75 15.12
CA LEU A 8 17.16 3.09 15.66
C LEU A 8 15.82 3.18 16.40
N LEU A 9 15.83 4.02 17.44
CA LEU A 9 14.64 4.49 18.14
C LEU A 9 14.46 5.96 17.80
N PHE A 10 13.24 6.37 17.48
CA PHE A 10 12.92 7.75 17.16
C PHE A 10 11.56 8.15 17.71
N SER A 11 11.38 9.42 18.01
CA SER A 11 10.15 9.92 18.63
C SER A 11 9.10 10.29 17.58
N CYS A 12 7.83 9.97 17.85
CA CYS A 12 6.69 10.46 17.08
C CYS A 12 5.51 10.74 18.00
N ALA A 13 5.13 12.01 18.12
CA ALA A 13 3.97 12.45 18.91
C ALA A 13 3.95 11.92 20.35
N GLY A 14 5.11 11.93 21.03
CA GLY A 14 5.27 11.43 22.40
C GLY A 14 5.51 9.92 22.53
N GLU A 15 5.44 9.17 21.42
CA GLU A 15 5.71 7.73 21.38
C GLU A 15 7.13 7.44 20.86
N SER A 16 7.67 6.26 21.17
CA SER A 16 8.95 5.77 20.67
C SER A 16 8.71 4.72 19.59
N LEU A 17 9.23 4.98 18.39
CA LEU A 17 9.09 4.13 17.21
C LEU A 17 10.42 3.45 16.89
N VAL A 18 10.33 2.27 16.29
CA VAL A 18 11.49 1.43 15.96
C VAL A 18 11.71 1.40 14.46
N GLY A 19 12.95 1.64 14.03
CA GLY A 19 13.38 1.53 12.64
C GLY A 19 14.62 0.65 12.49
N ILE A 20 14.80 0.10 11.28
CA ILE A 20 16.07 -0.50 10.84
C ILE A 20 16.47 0.16 9.52
N VAL A 21 17.66 0.74 9.50
CA VAL A 21 18.28 1.29 8.29
C VAL A 21 19.30 0.28 7.76
N ALA A 22 19.13 -0.14 6.51
CA ALA A 22 20.13 -0.86 5.72
C ALA A 22 20.88 0.15 4.85
N SER A 23 22.19 0.29 5.07
CA SER A 23 23.04 1.24 4.35
C SER A 23 24.06 0.51 3.49
N PRO A 24 24.30 0.95 2.24
CA PRO A 24 25.41 0.47 1.43
C PRO A 24 26.76 0.62 2.17
N ALA A 25 27.69 -0.32 1.94
CA ALA A 25 29.03 -0.23 2.53
C ALA A 25 29.94 0.78 1.81
N GLY A 26 29.63 1.11 0.55
CA GLY A 26 30.29 2.17 -0.22
C GLY A 26 29.56 3.51 -0.12
N GLU A 27 29.88 4.43 -1.02
CA GLU A 27 29.18 5.73 -1.14
C GLU A 27 27.69 5.48 -1.47
N PRO A 28 26.77 5.81 -0.54
CA PRO A 28 25.35 5.58 -0.74
C PRO A 28 24.74 6.60 -1.71
N ALA A 29 23.72 6.18 -2.46
CA ALA A 29 22.92 7.10 -3.26
C ALA A 29 22.29 8.21 -2.39
N ARG A 30 22.07 9.39 -2.98
CA ARG A 30 21.34 10.51 -2.35
C ARG A 30 19.83 10.26 -2.29
N LYS A 31 19.36 9.21 -2.96
CA LYS A 31 17.99 8.71 -2.92
C LYS A 31 17.91 7.44 -2.08
N GLY A 32 16.96 7.39 -1.15
CA GLY A 32 16.73 6.25 -0.27
C GLY A 32 15.26 5.83 -0.27
N VAL A 33 15.01 4.62 0.22
CA VAL A 33 13.69 3.99 0.21
C VAL A 33 13.17 3.87 1.64
N LEU A 34 11.99 4.42 1.91
CA LEU A 34 11.29 4.22 3.17
C LEU A 34 10.16 3.20 2.95
N ILE A 35 10.31 2.02 3.56
CA ILE A 35 9.31 0.96 3.57
C ILE A 35 8.28 1.28 4.66
N ILE A 36 7.09 1.65 4.24
CA ILE A 36 5.93 1.82 5.11
C ILE A 36 5.32 0.42 5.35
N VAL A 37 5.23 0.04 6.62
CA VAL A 37 4.69 -1.24 7.04
C VAL A 37 3.17 -1.13 7.19
N GLY A 38 2.44 -1.88 6.37
CA GLY A 38 0.98 -1.92 6.34
C GLY A 38 0.38 -3.20 6.94
N GLY A 39 -0.90 -3.15 7.31
CA GLY A 39 -1.61 -4.22 8.00
C GLY A 39 -1.05 -4.54 9.40
N PRO A 40 -1.47 -5.64 10.03
CA PRO A 40 -0.96 -6.10 11.32
C PRO A 40 0.42 -6.77 11.17
N GLN A 41 1.36 -6.10 10.51
CA GLN A 41 2.72 -6.55 10.27
C GLN A 41 3.70 -5.60 10.94
N TYR A 42 4.86 -6.11 11.31
CA TYR A 42 5.98 -5.29 11.76
C TYR A 42 7.10 -5.30 10.70
N ARG A 43 8.19 -4.57 10.96
CA ARG A 43 9.34 -4.27 10.09
C ARG A 43 10.04 -5.45 9.42
N VAL A 44 9.66 -6.68 9.75
CA VAL A 44 10.12 -7.87 9.03
C VAL A 44 9.31 -8.14 7.75
N GLY A 45 8.01 -7.84 7.78
CA GLY A 45 7.04 -8.15 6.73
C GLY A 45 6.74 -9.64 6.57
N SER A 46 5.63 -9.97 5.92
CA SER A 46 5.29 -11.34 5.54
C SER A 46 6.45 -12.01 4.80
N HIS A 47 6.78 -13.24 5.18
CA HIS A 47 7.86 -14.03 4.57
C HIS A 47 9.22 -13.30 4.53
N ARG A 48 9.46 -12.39 5.49
CA ARG A 48 10.66 -11.54 5.59
C ARG A 48 10.83 -10.60 4.40
N GLN A 49 9.77 -10.29 3.65
CA GLN A 49 9.85 -9.52 2.42
C GLN A 49 10.56 -8.18 2.61
N PHE A 50 10.26 -7.43 3.68
CA PHE A 50 10.85 -6.11 3.90
C PHE A 50 12.33 -6.20 4.26
N VAL A 51 12.72 -7.23 5.02
CA VAL A 51 14.14 -7.51 5.32
C VAL A 51 14.90 -7.86 4.05
N LEU A 52 14.37 -8.77 3.22
CA LEU A 52 15.04 -9.21 2.01
C LEU A 52 15.14 -8.07 0.99
N LEU A 53 14.04 -7.33 0.78
CA LEU A 53 14.02 -6.18 -0.12
C LEU A 53 15.03 -5.11 0.30
N SER A 54 15.01 -4.69 1.58
CA SER A 54 15.93 -3.65 2.06
C SER A 54 17.40 -4.02 1.88
N ARG A 55 17.76 -5.28 2.08
CA ARG A 55 19.12 -5.78 1.85
C ARG A 55 19.48 -5.78 0.36
N THR A 56 18.61 -6.28 -0.50
CA THR A 56 18.85 -6.28 -1.95
C THR A 56 19.03 -4.85 -2.49
N LEU A 57 18.22 -3.90 -2.01
CA LEU A 57 18.32 -2.50 -2.42
C LEU A 57 19.59 -1.82 -1.86
N ALA A 58 19.98 -2.11 -0.61
CA ALA A 58 21.22 -1.62 -0.03
C ALA A 58 22.46 -2.18 -0.75
N GLU A 59 22.44 -3.45 -1.15
CA GLU A 59 23.48 -4.05 -2.01
C GLU A 59 23.55 -3.38 -3.40
N ALA A 60 22.42 -2.85 -3.88
CA ALA A 60 22.35 -2.08 -5.12
C ALA A 60 22.72 -0.60 -4.97
N GLY A 61 23.12 -0.15 -3.77
CA GLY A 61 23.60 1.21 -3.52
C GLY A 61 22.56 2.18 -2.94
N PHE A 62 21.34 1.73 -2.64
CA PHE A 62 20.28 2.59 -2.09
C PHE A 62 20.10 2.36 -0.58
N PRO A 63 20.26 3.40 0.27
CA PRO A 63 19.85 3.31 1.66
C PRO A 63 18.37 2.95 1.77
N VAL A 64 18.03 2.05 2.70
CA VAL A 64 16.62 1.66 2.93
C VAL A 64 16.30 1.66 4.42
N MET A 65 15.25 2.37 4.80
CA MET A 65 14.68 2.30 6.14
C MET A 65 13.35 1.53 6.11
N ARG A 66 13.16 0.64 7.08
CA ARG A 66 11.88 0.02 7.41
C ARG A 66 11.57 0.28 8.87
N PHE A 67 10.32 0.59 9.19
CA PHE A 67 9.95 1.00 10.55
C PHE A 67 8.59 0.47 10.97
N ASP A 68 8.40 0.40 12.28
CA ASP A 68 7.14 0.04 12.91
C ASP A 68 6.34 1.33 13.22
N CYS A 69 5.13 1.44 12.68
CA CYS A 69 4.18 2.50 13.07
C CYS A 69 3.80 2.36 14.55
N ARG A 70 3.17 3.39 15.11
CA ARG A 70 2.68 3.35 16.50
C ARG A 70 1.75 2.17 16.74
N GLY A 71 1.94 1.52 17.89
CA GLY A 71 1.19 0.32 18.29
C GLY A 71 1.50 -0.94 17.48
N MET A 72 2.61 -0.95 16.73
CA MET A 72 3.06 -2.10 15.94
C MET A 72 4.43 -2.61 16.37
N GLY A 73 4.63 -3.92 16.31
CA GLY A 73 5.93 -4.52 16.61
C GLY A 73 6.45 -4.10 17.99
N ASP A 74 7.62 -3.47 17.99
CA ASP A 74 8.28 -2.96 19.21
C ASP A 74 8.05 -1.44 19.43
N SER A 75 7.27 -0.77 18.57
CA SER A 75 6.90 0.65 18.72
C SER A 75 5.80 0.83 19.76
N THR A 76 5.90 1.90 20.55
CA THR A 76 4.89 2.24 21.56
C THR A 76 3.65 2.90 20.96
N GLY A 77 2.65 3.18 21.80
CA GLY A 77 1.41 3.84 21.43
C GLY A 77 0.30 2.88 20.99
N GLY A 78 -0.83 3.44 20.56
CA GLY A 78 -1.98 2.68 20.06
C GLY A 78 -1.92 2.42 18.56
N ILE A 79 -2.49 1.29 18.13
CA ILE A 79 -2.66 0.93 16.72
C ILE A 79 -3.34 2.08 15.97
N ARG A 80 -2.83 2.38 14.77
CA ARG A 80 -3.36 3.41 13.90
C ARG A 80 -3.96 2.80 12.65
N ASP A 81 -5.04 3.44 12.19
CA ASP A 81 -5.58 3.21 10.87
C ASP A 81 -4.62 3.79 9.81
N PHE A 82 -4.48 3.14 8.65
CA PHE A 82 -3.55 3.54 7.60
C PHE A 82 -3.83 4.94 7.03
N GLU A 83 -5.05 5.47 7.16
CA GLU A 83 -5.38 6.85 6.79
C GLU A 83 -4.77 7.89 7.75
N HIS A 84 -4.30 7.45 8.93
CA HIS A 84 -3.91 8.30 10.06
C HIS A 84 -2.45 8.09 10.51
N ILE A 85 -1.59 7.55 9.64
CA ILE A 85 -0.16 7.33 9.93
C ILE A 85 0.77 8.42 9.34
N ASN A 86 0.22 9.56 8.92
CA ASN A 86 1.03 10.63 8.32
C ASN A 86 2.15 11.15 9.24
N ALA A 87 1.86 11.26 10.54
CA ALA A 87 2.87 11.67 11.53
C ALA A 87 3.99 10.63 11.68
N ASP A 88 3.66 9.34 11.62
CA ASP A 88 4.60 8.23 11.73
C ASP A 88 5.53 8.22 10.52
N ILE A 89 4.99 8.41 9.31
CA ILE A 89 5.76 8.53 8.07
C ILE A 89 6.70 9.74 8.13
N ALA A 90 6.20 10.91 8.54
CA ALA A 90 7.04 12.11 8.65
C ALA A 90 8.19 11.91 9.64
N ALA A 91 7.90 11.39 10.83
CA ALA A 91 8.93 11.12 11.84
C ALA A 91 9.95 10.07 11.36
N ALA A 92 9.51 9.06 10.61
CA ALA A 92 10.40 8.07 10.02
C ALA A 92 11.30 8.68 8.93
N ILE A 93 10.79 9.59 8.09
CA ILE A 93 11.61 10.35 7.12
C ILE A 93 12.67 11.19 7.85
N ASP A 94 12.28 11.89 8.92
CA ASP A 94 13.21 12.73 9.70
C ASP A 94 14.31 11.90 10.37
N ALA A 95 13.93 10.77 10.96
CA ALA A 95 14.87 9.81 11.54
C ALA A 95 15.80 9.19 10.49
N PHE A 96 15.27 8.91 9.29
CA PHE A 96 16.05 8.36 8.20
C PHE A 96 17.10 9.37 7.71
N GLY A 97 16.71 10.62 7.50
CA GLY A 97 17.65 11.70 7.14
C GLY A 97 18.72 11.94 8.20
N THR A 98 18.36 11.81 9.49
CA THR A 98 19.32 11.90 10.59
C THR A 98 20.32 10.73 10.56
N SER A 99 19.85 9.52 10.26
CA SER A 99 20.69 8.32 10.18
C SER A 99 21.51 8.25 8.89
N CYS A 100 21.12 8.95 7.83
CA CYS A 100 21.76 9.01 6.53
C CYS A 100 21.82 10.47 6.05
N PRO A 101 22.75 11.31 6.56
CA PRO A 101 22.76 12.76 6.30
C PRO A 101 22.93 13.17 4.83
N GLN A 102 23.43 12.27 3.99
CA GLN A 102 23.56 12.46 2.54
C GLN A 102 22.25 12.29 1.75
N LEU A 103 21.20 11.84 2.43
CA LEU A 103 19.89 11.56 1.84
C LEU A 103 19.18 12.88 1.52
N GLU A 104 18.78 13.05 0.28
CA GLU A 104 18.06 14.23 -0.21
C GLU A 104 16.69 13.89 -0.77
N GLN A 105 16.53 12.64 -1.20
CA GLN A 105 15.36 12.16 -1.89
C GLN A 105 14.86 10.88 -1.23
N ILE A 106 13.55 10.82 -1.02
CA ILE A 106 12.85 9.68 -0.46
C ILE A 106 11.95 9.08 -1.52
N VAL A 107 11.98 7.75 -1.59
CA VAL A 107 10.96 6.94 -2.24
C VAL A 107 10.15 6.24 -1.16
N LEU A 108 8.84 6.49 -1.14
CA LEU A 108 7.94 5.73 -0.27
C LEU A 108 7.63 4.39 -0.93
N TRP A 109 7.78 3.30 -0.19
CA TRP A 109 7.43 1.95 -0.65
C TRP A 109 6.32 1.42 0.25
N GLY A 110 5.24 0.93 -0.34
CA GLY A 110 4.10 0.40 0.41
C GLY A 110 3.40 -0.75 -0.30
N LEU A 111 2.90 -1.69 0.49
CA LEU A 111 2.06 -2.81 0.06
C LEU A 111 0.64 -2.64 0.61
N CYS A 112 -0.38 -2.88 -0.21
CA CYS A 112 -1.78 -2.85 0.19
C CYS A 112 -2.22 -1.49 0.76
N ASP A 113 -2.58 -1.44 2.04
CA ASP A 113 -2.96 -0.23 2.77
C ASP A 113 -1.78 0.74 2.95
N ALA A 114 -0.54 0.25 3.08
CA ALA A 114 0.65 1.11 3.09
C ALA A 114 0.91 1.78 1.72
N ALA A 115 0.53 1.14 0.61
CA ALA A 115 0.56 1.79 -0.70
C ALA A 115 -0.43 2.97 -0.74
N SER A 116 -1.61 2.78 -0.15
CA SER A 116 -2.62 3.83 0.00
C SER A 116 -2.15 4.94 0.93
N ALA A 117 -1.56 4.60 2.07
CA ALA A 117 -0.99 5.56 3.01
C ALA A 117 0.12 6.42 2.37
N SER A 118 0.90 5.87 1.44
CA SER A 118 1.93 6.64 0.70
C SER A 118 1.31 7.79 -0.09
N LEU A 119 0.20 7.53 -0.79
CA LEU A 119 -0.51 8.56 -1.56
C LEU A 119 -1.28 9.53 -0.66
N LEU A 120 -1.85 9.05 0.45
CA LEU A 120 -2.54 9.88 1.44
C LEU A 120 -1.59 10.81 2.19
N TYR A 121 -0.37 10.35 2.45
CA TYR A 121 0.71 11.16 2.99
C TYR A 121 1.04 12.30 2.04
N TRP A 122 1.36 11.97 0.78
CA TRP A 122 1.64 12.99 -0.23
C TRP A 122 0.49 13.99 -0.40
N ASP A 123 -0.75 13.50 -0.50
CA ASP A 123 -1.95 14.32 -0.63
C ASP A 123 -2.12 15.32 0.52
N ALA A 124 -1.70 14.95 1.73
CA ALA A 124 -1.83 15.78 2.92
C ALA A 124 -0.63 16.72 3.15
N THR A 125 0.59 16.31 2.80
CA THR A 125 1.81 17.01 3.21
C THR A 125 2.57 17.66 2.07
N GLN A 126 2.49 17.09 0.86
CA GLN A 126 3.34 17.45 -0.28
C GLN A 126 4.83 17.56 0.08
N ASP A 127 5.31 16.67 0.96
CA ASP A 127 6.70 16.69 1.44
C ASP A 127 7.69 16.66 0.27
N ALA A 128 8.41 17.76 0.08
CA ALA A 128 9.32 17.97 -1.06
C ALA A 128 10.47 16.96 -1.12
N ARG A 129 10.77 16.26 -0.02
CA ARG A 129 11.75 15.18 0.02
C ARG A 129 11.26 13.93 -0.71
N VAL A 130 9.94 13.73 -0.80
CA VAL A 130 9.35 12.56 -1.45
C VAL A 130 9.33 12.78 -2.96
N THR A 131 10.20 12.05 -3.66
CA THR A 131 10.39 12.16 -5.12
C THR A 131 9.99 10.89 -5.86
N GLY A 132 9.68 9.82 -5.13
CA GLY A 132 9.11 8.62 -5.72
C GLY A 132 8.13 7.88 -4.82
N VAL A 133 7.24 7.11 -5.44
CA VAL A 133 6.34 6.18 -4.74
C VAL A 133 6.34 4.83 -5.45
N VAL A 134 6.51 3.74 -4.68
CA VAL A 134 6.38 2.37 -5.14
C VAL A 134 5.17 1.75 -4.44
N MET A 135 4.19 1.38 -5.25
CA MET A 135 2.87 0.95 -4.80
C MET A 135 2.65 -0.50 -5.22
N LEU A 136 2.45 -1.38 -4.25
CA LEU A 136 2.16 -2.78 -4.49
C LEU A 136 0.71 -3.08 -4.08
N ASN A 137 -0.07 -3.67 -4.99
CA ASN A 137 -1.46 -4.09 -4.76
C ASN A 137 -2.31 -3.06 -3.96
N PRO A 138 -2.44 -1.79 -4.40
CA PRO A 138 -2.97 -0.74 -3.53
C PRO A 138 -4.41 -0.98 -3.09
N TRP A 139 -4.67 -0.76 -1.80
CA TRP A 139 -6.01 -0.95 -1.25
C TRP A 139 -6.92 0.23 -1.59
N VAL A 140 -7.97 0.00 -2.38
CA VAL A 140 -8.99 1.01 -2.74
C VAL A 140 -10.43 0.59 -2.39
N ARG A 141 -10.60 -0.52 -1.67
CA ARG A 141 -11.90 -1.13 -1.44
C ARG A 141 -12.82 -0.24 -0.59
N THR A 142 -14.12 -0.19 -0.94
CA THR A 142 -15.21 0.40 -0.13
C THR A 142 -16.18 -0.68 0.36
N GLU A 143 -17.00 -0.38 1.38
CA GLU A 143 -18.10 -1.27 1.80
C GLU A 143 -19.11 -1.54 0.67
N ALA A 144 -19.37 -0.58 -0.22
CA ALA A 144 -20.22 -0.77 -1.40
C ALA A 144 -19.56 -1.66 -2.48
N GLY A 145 -18.22 -1.65 -2.56
CA GLY A 145 -17.43 -2.54 -3.41
C GLY A 145 -17.49 -4.01 -2.96
N LEU A 146 -17.57 -4.27 -1.64
CA LEU A 146 -17.73 -5.62 -1.09
C LEU A 146 -18.94 -6.34 -1.69
N ALA A 147 -20.09 -5.68 -1.76
CA ALA A 147 -21.30 -6.29 -2.30
C ALA A 147 -21.16 -6.64 -3.80
N LYS A 148 -20.59 -5.74 -4.60
CA LYS A 148 -20.50 -5.90 -6.06
C LYS A 148 -19.43 -6.93 -6.47
N THR A 149 -18.31 -6.97 -5.76
CA THR A 149 -17.20 -7.89 -6.05
C THR A 149 -17.45 -9.29 -5.50
N HIS A 150 -18.03 -9.44 -4.30
CA HIS A 150 -18.50 -10.75 -3.82
C HIS A 150 -19.56 -11.35 -4.76
N LEU A 151 -20.46 -10.53 -5.32
CA LEU A 151 -21.46 -11.00 -6.28
C LEU A 151 -20.86 -11.39 -7.64
N LYS A 152 -19.89 -10.65 -8.18
CA LYS A 152 -19.30 -10.99 -9.49
C LYS A 152 -18.36 -12.19 -9.43
N HIS A 153 -17.42 -12.21 -8.48
CA HIS A 153 -16.35 -13.20 -8.48
C HIS A 153 -16.68 -14.46 -7.66
N TYR A 154 -17.40 -14.32 -6.54
CA TYR A 154 -17.69 -15.45 -5.66
C TYR A 154 -18.92 -16.25 -6.14
N TYR A 155 -19.89 -15.61 -6.78
CA TYR A 155 -21.08 -16.30 -7.30
C TYR A 155 -20.91 -16.81 -8.73
N GLY A 156 -20.11 -16.16 -9.59
CA GLY A 156 -19.90 -16.61 -10.98
C GLY A 156 -19.35 -18.03 -11.08
N GLN A 157 -18.42 -18.42 -10.20
CA GLN A 157 -17.86 -19.78 -10.16
C GLN A 157 -18.74 -20.78 -9.40
N ARG A 158 -19.61 -20.32 -8.50
CA ARG A 158 -20.42 -21.19 -7.62
C ARG A 158 -21.83 -21.47 -8.16
N LEU A 159 -22.38 -20.55 -8.97
CA LEU A 159 -23.67 -20.73 -9.66
C LEU A 159 -23.60 -21.79 -10.76
N LEU A 160 -22.39 -22.10 -11.26
CA LEU A 160 -22.14 -23.14 -12.25
C LEU A 160 -21.93 -24.53 -11.65
N GLN A 161 -21.90 -24.66 -10.31
CA GLN A 161 -21.76 -25.95 -9.64
C GLN A 161 -23.14 -26.47 -9.21
N ALA A 162 -23.62 -27.51 -9.88
CA ALA A 162 -24.90 -28.18 -9.59
C ALA A 162 -25.00 -28.66 -8.12
N ASP A 163 -23.87 -28.95 -7.48
CA ASP A 163 -23.79 -29.38 -6.09
C ASP A 163 -24.16 -28.27 -5.08
N PHE A 164 -24.04 -27.00 -5.45
CA PHE A 164 -24.44 -25.86 -4.62
C PHE A 164 -25.97 -25.75 -4.52
N TRP A 165 -26.67 -25.84 -5.66
CA TRP A 165 -28.14 -25.84 -5.72
C TRP A 165 -28.75 -27.09 -5.08
N ARG A 166 -28.10 -28.24 -5.25
CA ARG A 166 -28.52 -29.50 -4.64
C ARG A 166 -28.46 -29.44 -3.10
N LYS A 167 -27.45 -28.77 -2.51
CA LYS A 167 -27.36 -28.53 -1.06
C LYS A 167 -28.34 -27.47 -0.55
N LEU A 168 -28.64 -26.45 -1.36
CA LEU A 168 -29.58 -25.38 -1.00
C LEU A 168 -31.03 -25.89 -0.93
N LEU A 169 -31.38 -26.90 -1.74
CA LEU A 169 -32.73 -27.48 -1.82
C LEU A 169 -33.00 -28.60 -0.81
N THR A 170 -31.99 -29.15 -0.12
CA THR A 170 -32.16 -30.37 0.70
C THR A 170 -31.96 -30.22 2.21
N GLY A 171 -31.82 -29.03 2.80
CA GLY A 171 -31.65 -29.01 4.26
C GLY A 171 -31.60 -27.67 5.00
N ASN A 172 -32.76 -27.27 5.51
CA ASN A 172 -33.00 -26.90 6.92
C ASN A 172 -32.03 -25.91 7.61
N LEU A 173 -32.19 -24.60 7.38
CA LEU A 173 -31.78 -23.57 8.34
C LEU A 173 -32.83 -22.46 8.41
N GLY A 174 -33.26 -22.12 9.64
CA GLY A 174 -34.34 -21.20 9.96
C GLY A 174 -34.09 -19.75 9.55
N LEU A 175 -34.36 -19.44 8.28
CA LEU A 175 -34.26 -18.11 7.66
C LEU A 175 -35.26 -17.07 8.22
N GLY A 176 -36.20 -17.46 9.10
CA GLY A 176 -37.23 -16.57 9.64
C GLY A 176 -36.81 -15.66 10.81
N ARG A 177 -35.74 -15.98 11.55
CA ARG A 177 -35.30 -15.19 12.71
C ARG A 177 -34.19 -14.17 12.40
N SER A 178 -33.31 -14.44 11.43
CA SER A 178 -32.17 -13.59 11.10
C SER A 178 -32.55 -12.29 10.37
N LEU A 179 -33.66 -12.26 9.64
CA LEU A 179 -34.15 -11.06 8.95
C LEU A 179 -34.77 -10.02 9.89
N LYS A 180 -35.29 -10.45 11.05
CA LYS A 180 -35.93 -9.55 12.03
C LYS A 180 -34.89 -8.74 12.83
N ASP A 181 -33.77 -9.36 13.17
CA ASP A 181 -32.68 -8.73 13.92
C ASP A 181 -31.91 -7.71 13.06
N LEU A 182 -31.78 -7.98 11.75
CA LEU A 182 -31.22 -7.02 10.78
C LEU A 182 -32.10 -5.77 10.61
N MET A 183 -33.43 -5.91 10.59
CA MET A 183 -34.33 -4.75 10.49
C MET A 183 -34.45 -3.94 11.79
N ALA A 184 -34.30 -4.58 12.96
CA ALA A 184 -34.35 -3.89 14.25
C ALA A 184 -33.12 -2.99 14.46
N ASN A 185 -31.93 -3.43 14.04
CA ASN A 185 -30.69 -2.65 14.15
C ASN A 185 -30.61 -1.47 13.18
N ILE A 186 -31.31 -1.53 12.04
CA ILE A 186 -31.38 -0.43 11.07
C ILE A 186 -32.25 0.73 11.60
N ARG A 187 -33.24 0.46 12.47
CA ARG A 187 -34.09 1.50 13.06
C ARG A 187 -33.48 2.20 14.28
N SER A 188 -32.60 1.53 15.02
CA SER A 188 -31.90 2.10 16.18
C SER A 188 -30.65 2.93 15.81
N ALA A 189 -30.10 2.73 14.60
CA ALA A 189 -28.99 3.55 14.08
C ALA A 189 -29.43 4.97 13.65
N GLY A 190 -30.73 5.24 13.51
CA GLY A 190 -31.26 6.52 13.04
C GLY A 190 -31.50 7.60 14.10
N GLN A 191 -31.26 7.34 15.39
CA GLN A 191 -31.68 8.27 16.46
C GLN A 191 -30.56 8.81 17.37
N ASN A 192 -29.29 8.42 17.19
CA ASN A 192 -28.19 8.89 18.05
C ASN A 192 -27.00 9.50 17.28
N SER A 193 -27.27 10.40 16.33
CA SER A 193 -26.22 11.27 15.79
C SER A 193 -26.68 12.73 15.77
N ARG A 194 -26.59 13.36 16.94
CA ARG A 194 -26.64 14.80 17.12
C ARG A 194 -25.49 15.23 18.04
N SER A 195 -24.31 15.40 17.45
CA SER A 195 -23.30 16.40 17.86
C SER A 195 -22.28 16.55 16.73
N THR A 196 -22.36 17.69 16.05
CA THR A 196 -21.30 18.71 15.87
C THR A 196 -20.46 18.59 14.59
N SER A 197 -20.84 19.44 13.64
CA SER A 197 -20.14 19.94 12.45
C SER A 197 -18.61 19.79 12.37
N SER A 198 -18.11 19.14 11.31
CA SER A 198 -16.93 19.57 10.54
C SER A 198 -16.87 18.82 9.20
N ASP A 199 -16.58 19.56 8.13
CA ASP A 199 -16.11 19.18 6.79
C ASP A 199 -16.27 17.71 6.34
N GLN A 200 -17.05 17.44 5.28
CA GLN A 200 -17.09 16.12 4.64
C GLN A 200 -15.74 15.87 3.94
N MET A 201 -14.78 15.30 4.67
CA MET A 201 -13.54 14.83 4.10
C MET A 201 -13.83 13.90 2.92
N LEU A 202 -13.19 14.17 1.78
CA LEU A 202 -13.24 13.30 0.61
C LEU A 202 -12.89 11.86 1.02
N PRO A 203 -13.60 10.84 0.49
CA PRO A 203 -13.22 9.44 0.70
C PRO A 203 -11.74 9.21 0.35
N PHE A 204 -11.06 8.35 1.09
CA PHE A 204 -9.62 8.16 0.95
C PHE A 204 -9.20 7.77 -0.48
N GLN A 205 -10.04 7.07 -1.23
CA GLN A 205 -9.77 6.73 -2.64
C GLN A 205 -9.66 7.97 -3.52
N LYS A 206 -10.50 8.99 -3.28
CA LYS A 206 -10.43 10.26 -4.02
C LYS A 206 -9.21 11.08 -3.62
N ARG A 207 -8.84 11.03 -2.33
CA ARG A 207 -7.59 11.62 -1.83
C ARG A 207 -6.37 10.93 -2.44
N MET A 208 -6.36 9.60 -2.53
CA MET A 208 -5.30 8.85 -3.20
C MET A 208 -5.19 9.22 -4.68
N ALA A 209 -6.32 9.26 -5.41
CA ALA A 209 -6.32 9.62 -6.83
C ALA A 209 -5.78 11.04 -7.05
N ARG A 210 -6.21 12.01 -6.24
CA ARG A 210 -5.69 13.38 -6.23
C ARG A 210 -4.21 13.43 -5.87
N GLY A 211 -3.79 12.63 -4.89
CA GLY A 211 -2.39 12.47 -4.50
C GLY A 211 -1.54 12.01 -5.69
N LEU A 212 -1.94 10.93 -6.37
CA LEU A 212 -1.22 10.42 -7.54
C LEU A 212 -1.26 11.40 -8.73
N GLU A 213 -2.38 12.11 -8.92
CA GLU A 213 -2.54 13.12 -9.96
C GLU A 213 -1.59 14.31 -9.76
N SER A 214 -1.47 14.79 -8.52
CA SER A 214 -0.64 15.93 -8.13
C SER A 214 0.82 15.56 -7.88
N PHE A 215 1.16 14.27 -7.86
CA PHE A 215 2.52 13.81 -7.60
C PHE A 215 3.48 14.28 -8.68
N GLY A 216 4.48 15.07 -8.29
CA GLY A 216 5.49 15.61 -9.21
C GLY A 216 6.66 14.64 -9.47
N GLY A 217 6.74 13.55 -8.71
CA GLY A 217 7.80 12.55 -8.80
C GLY A 217 7.45 11.37 -9.72
N ALA A 218 8.30 10.35 -9.70
CA ALA A 218 8.07 9.11 -10.44
C ALA A 218 7.31 8.09 -9.58
N ALA A 219 6.41 7.32 -10.19
CA ALA A 219 5.70 6.24 -9.52
C ALA A 219 5.99 4.88 -10.18
N LEU A 220 6.00 3.82 -9.37
CA LEU A 220 5.99 2.43 -9.82
C LEU A 220 4.78 1.73 -9.21
N LEU A 221 3.93 1.15 -10.06
CA LEU A 221 2.83 0.29 -9.66
C LEU A 221 3.17 -1.17 -9.98
N ILE A 222 3.17 -2.03 -8.96
CA ILE A 222 3.34 -3.47 -9.11
C ILE A 222 2.04 -4.18 -8.71
N LEU A 223 1.49 -4.99 -9.62
CA LEU A 223 0.25 -5.73 -9.38
C LEU A 223 0.45 -7.25 -9.45
N SER A 224 -0.15 -7.96 -8.50
CA SER A 224 -0.23 -9.41 -8.45
C SER A 224 -1.40 -9.93 -9.29
N GLY A 225 -1.18 -10.91 -10.16
CA GLY A 225 -2.26 -11.43 -11.02
C GLY A 225 -3.24 -12.38 -10.31
N ASN A 226 -2.82 -13.05 -9.22
CA ASN A 226 -3.71 -13.86 -8.37
C ASN A 226 -4.11 -13.14 -7.06
N ASP A 227 -4.42 -11.85 -7.16
CA ASP A 227 -4.82 -11.04 -6.01
C ASP A 227 -6.12 -10.26 -6.28
N LEU A 228 -7.07 -10.34 -5.35
CA LEU A 228 -8.36 -9.65 -5.50
C LEU A 228 -8.22 -8.13 -5.31
N THR A 229 -7.35 -7.70 -4.39
CA THR A 229 -7.10 -6.28 -4.14
C THR A 229 -6.49 -5.61 -5.38
N ALA A 230 -5.50 -6.26 -6.01
CA ALA A 230 -4.90 -5.83 -7.27
C ALA A 230 -5.92 -5.76 -8.41
N LYS A 231 -6.82 -6.76 -8.51
CA LYS A 231 -7.92 -6.76 -9.50
C LYS A 231 -8.89 -5.62 -9.28
N GLU A 232 -9.25 -5.33 -8.03
CA GLU A 232 -10.13 -4.18 -7.71
C GLU A 232 -9.45 -2.85 -8.00
N PHE A 233 -8.16 -2.72 -7.70
CA PHE A 233 -7.40 -1.52 -8.07
C PHE A 233 -7.35 -1.34 -9.58
N SER A 234 -7.03 -2.40 -10.31
CA SER A 234 -7.06 -2.44 -11.77
C SER A 234 -8.43 -2.02 -12.34
N GLU A 235 -9.53 -2.48 -11.76
CA GLU A 235 -10.87 -2.06 -12.17
C GLU A 235 -11.13 -0.57 -11.86
N ALA A 236 -10.67 -0.08 -10.70
CA ALA A 236 -10.77 1.33 -10.35
C ALA A 236 -9.98 2.22 -11.34
N LEU A 237 -8.80 1.79 -11.79
CA LEU A 237 -8.01 2.47 -12.82
C LEU A 237 -8.76 2.59 -14.16
N LYS A 238 -9.62 1.62 -14.49
CA LYS A 238 -10.41 1.61 -15.74
C LYS A 238 -11.67 2.46 -15.63
N THR A 239 -12.32 2.43 -14.48
CA THR A 239 -13.71 2.91 -14.34
C THR A 239 -13.83 4.28 -13.70
N ASP A 240 -12.84 4.70 -12.90
CA ASP A 240 -12.84 6.01 -12.26
C ASP A 240 -12.01 7.02 -13.06
N ARG A 241 -12.66 8.11 -13.47
CA ARG A 241 -12.03 9.19 -14.23
C ARG A 241 -10.83 9.81 -13.50
N ALA A 242 -10.87 9.90 -12.17
CA ALA A 242 -9.78 10.49 -11.40
C ALA A 242 -8.52 9.63 -11.51
N TRP A 243 -8.66 8.31 -11.30
CA TRP A 243 -7.56 7.37 -11.47
C TRP A 243 -7.02 7.36 -12.90
N HIS A 244 -7.92 7.35 -13.90
CA HIS A 244 -7.51 7.38 -15.30
C HIS A 244 -6.72 8.65 -15.67
N ALA A 245 -7.14 9.82 -15.18
CA ALA A 245 -6.45 11.09 -15.41
C ALA A 245 -5.03 11.07 -14.82
N SER A 246 -4.85 10.52 -13.61
CA SER A 246 -3.54 10.40 -12.97
C SER A 246 -2.55 9.58 -13.82
N LEU A 247 -3.02 8.55 -14.54
CA LEU A 247 -2.15 7.69 -15.36
C LEU A 247 -1.71 8.32 -16.68
N GLN A 248 -2.52 9.21 -17.27
CA GLN A 248 -2.21 9.84 -18.57
C GLN A 248 -1.02 10.81 -18.51
N ARG A 249 -0.58 11.19 -17.31
CA ARG A 249 0.57 12.09 -17.10
C ARG A 249 1.93 11.42 -17.38
N GLY A 250 1.96 10.08 -17.50
CA GLY A 250 3.14 9.33 -17.93
C GLY A 250 4.26 9.22 -16.88
N HIS A 251 4.00 9.58 -15.62
CA HIS A 251 4.96 9.44 -14.51
C HIS A 251 4.85 8.10 -13.78
N VAL A 252 3.91 7.23 -14.16
CA VAL A 252 3.65 5.93 -13.54
C VAL A 252 4.18 4.81 -14.44
N ALA A 253 5.12 4.02 -13.94
CA ALA A 253 5.56 2.76 -14.54
C ALA A 253 4.74 1.59 -13.97
N PHE A 254 4.49 0.58 -14.82
CA PHE A 254 3.69 -0.60 -14.46
C PHE A 254 4.49 -1.89 -14.56
N VAL A 255 4.32 -2.77 -13.58
CA VAL A 255 4.80 -4.15 -13.58
C VAL A 255 3.70 -5.08 -13.10
N ASP A 256 3.35 -6.08 -13.90
CA ASP A 256 2.45 -7.16 -13.49
C ASP A 256 3.28 -8.41 -13.18
N ILE A 257 3.01 -9.06 -12.04
CA ILE A 257 3.58 -10.36 -11.68
C ILE A 257 2.44 -11.37 -11.71
N GLU A 258 2.27 -12.04 -12.86
CA GLU A 258 1.08 -12.77 -13.25
C GLU A 258 0.60 -13.81 -12.22
N ASP A 259 1.50 -14.63 -11.69
CA ASP A 259 1.12 -15.71 -10.77
C ASP A 259 1.19 -15.31 -9.29
N ALA A 260 1.64 -14.09 -8.97
CA ALA A 260 1.86 -13.69 -7.58
C ALA A 260 0.56 -13.62 -6.79
N ASP A 261 0.65 -14.00 -5.51
CA ASP A 261 -0.35 -13.72 -4.50
C ASP A 261 -0.19 -12.32 -3.89
N HIS A 262 -1.04 -11.97 -2.92
CA HIS A 262 -1.09 -10.64 -2.34
C HIS A 262 0.23 -10.16 -1.72
N THR A 263 0.97 -11.07 -1.08
CA THR A 263 2.18 -10.78 -0.30
C THR A 263 3.45 -11.30 -0.94
N PHE A 264 3.40 -11.70 -2.21
CA PHE A 264 4.54 -12.25 -2.95
C PHE A 264 5.24 -13.37 -2.16
N SER A 265 4.49 -14.36 -1.69
CA SER A 265 4.94 -15.34 -0.69
C SER A 265 6.06 -16.30 -1.15
N SER A 266 6.31 -16.42 -2.46
CA SER A 266 7.41 -17.22 -3.02
C SER A 266 8.71 -16.41 -3.15
N ALA A 267 9.86 -17.10 -3.11
CA ALA A 267 11.16 -16.45 -3.34
C ALA A 267 11.25 -15.84 -4.75
N VAL A 268 10.68 -16.52 -5.76
CA VAL A 268 10.63 -16.04 -7.15
C VAL A 268 9.88 -14.71 -7.24
N TRP A 269 8.73 -14.58 -6.57
CA TRP A 269 7.94 -13.36 -6.59
C TRP A 269 8.60 -12.22 -5.82
N ARG A 270 9.18 -12.50 -4.64
CA ARG A 270 9.96 -11.47 -3.91
C ARG A 270 11.16 -10.97 -4.72
N ASN A 271 11.87 -11.87 -5.39
CA ASN A 271 13.00 -11.50 -6.24
C ASN A 271 12.55 -10.68 -7.44
N SER A 272 11.38 -10.99 -8.01
CA SER A 272 10.77 -10.21 -9.10
C SER A 272 10.42 -8.80 -8.64
N VAL A 273 9.82 -8.65 -7.45
CA VAL A 273 9.58 -7.33 -6.83
C VAL A 273 10.89 -6.58 -6.61
N ALA A 274 11.89 -7.21 -5.99
CA ALA A 274 13.17 -6.56 -5.71
C ALA A 274 13.86 -6.10 -7.01
N THR A 275 13.87 -6.93 -8.04
CA THR A 275 14.43 -6.58 -9.37
C THR A 275 13.69 -5.40 -9.98
N ALA A 276 12.35 -5.44 -10.01
CA ALA A 276 11.54 -4.37 -10.57
C ALA A 276 11.78 -3.02 -9.87
N VAL A 277 11.90 -3.04 -8.54
CA VAL A 277 12.18 -1.83 -7.74
C VAL A 277 13.60 -1.32 -8.00
N THR A 278 14.61 -2.19 -8.00
CA THR A 278 16.00 -1.82 -8.28
C THR A 278 16.15 -1.18 -9.66
N ASP A 279 15.62 -1.85 -10.71
CA ASP A 279 15.71 -1.37 -12.08
C ASP A 279 15.02 -0.01 -12.25
N TRP A 280 13.88 0.17 -11.59
CA TRP A 280 13.15 1.43 -11.61
C TRP A 280 13.91 2.54 -10.88
N LEU A 281 14.47 2.28 -9.70
CA LEU A 281 15.29 3.24 -8.95
C LEU A 281 16.50 3.70 -9.77
N GLN A 282 17.22 2.78 -10.40
CA GLN A 282 18.38 3.10 -11.23
C GLN A 282 18.03 3.97 -12.46
N LYS A 283 16.87 3.74 -13.08
CA LYS A 283 16.37 4.57 -14.19
C LYS A 283 15.98 5.98 -13.73
N VAL A 284 15.31 6.08 -12.58
CA VAL A 284 14.94 7.39 -12.00
C VAL A 284 16.18 8.16 -11.55
N GLU A 285 17.20 7.49 -11.01
CA GLU A 285 18.47 8.11 -10.60
C GLU A 285 19.28 8.64 -11.80
N SER A 286 19.29 7.92 -12.92
CA SER A 286 20.00 8.32 -14.14
C SER A 286 19.31 9.42 -14.95
N GLY A 287 18.15 9.92 -14.50
CA GLY A 287 17.39 10.95 -15.21
C GLY A 287 16.74 10.47 -16.51
N ALA A 288 16.76 9.16 -16.79
CA ALA A 288 16.21 8.56 -18.00
C ALA A 288 14.66 8.60 -18.04
N GLY A 289 14.02 9.11 -16.99
CA GLY A 289 12.57 9.08 -16.79
C GLY A 289 12.06 7.66 -16.49
N PRO A 290 10.87 7.52 -15.88
CA PRO A 290 10.25 6.21 -15.76
C PRO A 290 9.98 5.67 -17.18
N PRO A 291 10.13 4.34 -17.41
CA PRO A 291 9.71 3.77 -18.68
C PRO A 291 8.23 4.09 -18.88
N ARG A 292 7.90 4.71 -20.03
CA ARG A 292 6.52 4.85 -20.48
C ARG A 292 6.00 3.47 -20.87
N SER A 293 5.74 2.59 -19.89
CA SER A 293 4.96 1.40 -20.16
C SER A 293 3.50 1.82 -20.24
N ALA A 294 2.93 1.74 -21.45
CA ALA A 294 1.49 1.76 -21.58
C ALA A 294 0.97 0.57 -20.76
N TRP A 295 0.07 0.83 -19.81
CA TRP A 295 -0.55 -0.23 -19.05
C TRP A 295 -1.28 -1.17 -20.02
N SER A 296 -0.72 -2.36 -20.26
CA SER A 296 -1.11 -3.24 -21.36
C SER A 296 -2.32 -4.14 -21.03
N ARG A 297 -3.14 -3.75 -20.06
CA ARG A 297 -4.43 -4.40 -19.77
C ARG A 297 -5.61 -3.49 -20.13
N ALA A 298 -5.62 -2.98 -21.36
CA ALA A 298 -6.89 -2.73 -22.05
C ALA A 298 -7.63 -4.10 -22.20
N PRO A 299 -8.97 -4.13 -22.12
CA PRO A 299 -9.76 -5.36 -22.04
C PRO A 299 -9.42 -6.40 -23.12
#